data_AF-A0A8W4FES4-F1
#
_entry.id   AF-A0A8W4FES4-F1
#
_cell.length_a   1.000
_cell.length_b   1.000
_cell.length_c   1.000
_cell.angle_alpha   90.00
_cell.angle_beta   90.00
_cell.angle_gamma   90.00
#
_symmetry.space_group_name_H-M   'P 1'
#
loop_
_entity.id
_entity.type
_entity.pdbx_description
1 polymer ?
#
loop_
_entity_poly.entity_id
_entity_poly.type
_entity_poly.pdbx_seq_one_letter_code
_entity_poly.pdbx_strand_id
1 'polypeptide(L)'
;TETQPPVTNLSVSVENLCTVTWTWNPPEGASPNCSLWYLSHFGNKQDKKITPETHRSEEVPLNERICLQVGSQCSTNESEKPSILVEKCISPPEGDPESAVTELQCVWHNLRYMKCTWLPGRNTSPDTNYTLYYWHSSLGQILQCENIYREDQHIACSFALTKVKDSNFDSSVQIMVKDNAGKIRPAFSIVPSSSHVKPDPPHIKSLSFQNGDLYVQWKNPQNFYSRCLSYQVEVNNTQAKTHDIFYVSFSR
;
A
#
# COMPACT_ATOMS: atom_id res chain seq x y z
N THR A 1 -8.63 -27.44 -33.13
CA THR A 1 -8.97 -26.34 -32.22
C THR A 1 -8.32 -25.08 -32.77
N GLU A 2 -9.10 -24.22 -33.42
CA GLU A 2 -8.59 -22.93 -33.88
C GLU A 2 -8.13 -22.14 -32.66
N THR A 3 -6.83 -21.85 -32.62
CA THR A 3 -6.24 -21.07 -31.53
C THR A 3 -6.59 -19.61 -31.78
N GLN A 4 -7.14 -18.90 -30.79
CA GLN A 4 -7.49 -17.49 -30.98
C GLN A 4 -6.23 -16.66 -31.32
N PRO A 5 -6.36 -15.60 -32.13
CA PRO A 5 -5.25 -14.69 -32.39
C PRO A 5 -4.85 -13.91 -31.12
N PRO A 6 -3.63 -13.36 -31.03
CA PRO A 6 -3.19 -12.57 -29.88
C PRO A 6 -3.96 -11.23 -29.78
N VAL A 7 -4.02 -10.69 -28.57
CA VAL A 7 -4.57 -9.34 -28.32
C VAL A 7 -3.78 -8.27 -29.09
N THR A 8 -4.45 -7.16 -29.42
CA THR A 8 -3.84 -6.03 -30.14
C THR A 8 -3.73 -4.81 -29.23
N ASN A 9 -2.86 -3.85 -29.58
CA ASN A 9 -2.72 -2.57 -28.87
C ASN A 9 -2.52 -2.67 -27.34
N LEU A 10 -1.77 -3.69 -26.87
CA LEU A 10 -1.44 -3.79 -25.44
C LEU A 10 -0.57 -2.60 -25.00
N SER A 11 -1.15 -1.72 -24.19
CA SER A 11 -0.54 -0.50 -23.69
C SER A 11 -0.57 -0.46 -22.17
N VAL A 12 0.18 0.47 -21.58
CA VAL A 12 0.26 0.66 -20.12
C VAL A 12 0.28 2.15 -19.80
N SER A 13 -0.47 2.54 -18.77
CA SER A 13 -0.52 3.89 -18.23
C SER A 13 -0.46 3.85 -16.70
N VAL A 14 -0.07 4.97 -16.11
CA VAL A 14 -0.07 5.16 -14.66
C VAL A 14 -1.10 6.23 -14.32
N GLU A 15 -2.01 5.87 -13.43
CA GLU A 15 -2.96 6.77 -12.80
C GLU A 15 -2.52 7.06 -11.36
N ASN A 16 -2.86 8.23 -10.85
CA ASN A 16 -2.49 8.68 -9.50
C ASN A 16 -0.97 8.63 -9.29
N LEU A 17 -0.47 7.79 -8.39
CA LEU A 17 0.96 7.60 -8.13
C LEU A 17 1.43 6.18 -8.42
N CYS A 18 0.61 5.18 -8.08
CA CYS A 18 0.97 3.76 -8.11
C CYS A 18 -0.09 2.87 -8.78
N THR A 19 -1.14 3.44 -9.37
CA THR A 19 -2.17 2.66 -10.07
C THR A 19 -1.70 2.41 -11.49
N VAL A 20 -1.30 1.18 -11.81
CA VAL A 20 -0.85 0.81 -13.15
C VAL A 20 -1.99 0.12 -13.88
N THR A 21 -2.34 0.64 -15.05
CA THR A 21 -3.43 0.12 -15.88
C THR A 21 -2.87 -0.34 -17.21
N TRP A 22 -3.05 -1.63 -17.49
CA TRP A 22 -2.83 -2.20 -18.81
C TRP A 22 -4.14 -2.27 -19.56
N THR A 23 -4.14 -1.85 -20.82
CA THR A 23 -5.30 -1.91 -21.70
C THR A 23 -4.93 -2.60 -23.01
N TRP A 24 -5.86 -3.34 -23.58
CA TRP A 24 -5.67 -4.01 -24.87
C TRP A 24 -6.98 -4.01 -25.66
N ASN A 25 -6.87 -4.31 -26.95
CA ASN A 25 -8.01 -4.50 -27.83
C ASN A 25 -8.25 -5.99 -28.09
N PRO A 26 -9.49 -6.40 -28.38
CA PRO A 26 -9.78 -7.74 -28.86
C PRO A 26 -8.93 -8.12 -30.09
N PRO A 27 -8.60 -9.41 -30.28
CA PRO A 27 -7.85 -9.87 -31.44
C PRO A 27 -8.55 -9.58 -32.77
N GLU A 28 -7.80 -9.12 -33.78
CA GLU A 28 -8.31 -9.04 -35.16
C GLU A 28 -8.47 -10.48 -35.71
N GLY A 29 -9.69 -10.84 -36.13
CA GLY A 29 -9.99 -12.19 -36.61
C GLY A 29 -10.41 -13.19 -35.51
N ALA A 30 -10.85 -12.70 -34.35
CA ALA A 30 -11.48 -13.56 -33.35
C ALA A 30 -12.70 -14.32 -33.93
N SER A 31 -12.87 -15.58 -33.55
CA SER A 31 -13.97 -16.40 -34.04
C SER A 31 -15.32 -15.87 -33.53
N PRO A 32 -16.35 -15.71 -34.37
CA PRO A 32 -17.65 -15.19 -33.94
C PRO A 32 -18.38 -16.13 -32.96
N ASN A 33 -17.97 -17.40 -32.89
CA ASN A 33 -18.53 -18.40 -31.96
C ASN A 33 -17.76 -18.47 -30.63
N CYS A 34 -16.79 -17.58 -30.41
CA CYS A 34 -15.95 -17.55 -29.22
C CYS A 34 -16.36 -16.38 -28.33
N SER A 35 -16.85 -16.68 -27.13
CA SER A 35 -16.97 -15.68 -26.06
C SER A 35 -15.58 -15.39 -25.52
N LEU A 36 -14.99 -14.25 -25.89
CA LEU A 36 -13.61 -13.92 -25.53
C LEU A 36 -13.44 -13.68 -24.02
N TRP A 37 -12.46 -14.36 -23.46
CA TRP A 37 -11.89 -14.13 -22.14
C TRP A 37 -10.39 -13.92 -22.27
N TYR A 38 -9.81 -13.17 -21.34
CA TYR A 38 -8.40 -12.82 -21.34
C TYR A 38 -7.73 -13.38 -20.11
N LEU A 39 -6.79 -14.31 -20.32
CA LEU A 39 -5.87 -14.74 -19.29
C LEU A 39 -4.75 -13.68 -19.19
N SER A 40 -4.59 -13.12 -18.00
CA SER A 40 -3.49 -12.21 -17.68
C SER A 40 -2.73 -12.67 -16.45
N HIS A 41 -1.41 -12.49 -16.43
CA HIS A 41 -0.59 -12.77 -15.26
C HIS A 41 0.72 -11.97 -15.28
N PHE A 42 1.33 -11.82 -14.11
CA PHE A 42 2.65 -11.20 -13.98
C PHE A 42 3.77 -12.25 -14.17
N GLY A 43 5.02 -11.82 -14.04
CA GLY A 43 6.20 -12.69 -14.11
C GLY A 43 6.06 -13.94 -13.24
N ASN A 44 6.64 -15.06 -13.68
CA ASN A 44 6.53 -16.37 -13.01
C ASN A 44 5.09 -16.89 -12.84
N LYS A 45 4.14 -16.43 -13.67
CA LYS A 45 2.72 -16.83 -13.62
C LYS A 45 2.03 -16.51 -12.29
N GLN A 46 2.47 -15.47 -11.61
CA GLN A 46 1.83 -14.97 -10.39
C GLN A 46 0.55 -14.21 -10.72
N ASP A 47 -0.39 -14.24 -9.78
CA ASP A 47 -1.64 -13.48 -9.81
C ASP A 47 -2.38 -13.59 -11.16
N LYS A 48 -2.64 -14.85 -11.54
CA LYS A 48 -3.38 -15.17 -12.75
C LYS A 48 -4.82 -14.72 -12.60
N LYS A 49 -5.34 -14.09 -13.65
CA LYS A 49 -6.73 -13.65 -13.71
C LYS A 49 -7.29 -13.94 -15.09
N ILE A 50 -8.50 -14.48 -15.15
CA ILE A 50 -9.25 -14.70 -16.40
C ILE A 50 -10.51 -13.84 -16.33
N THR A 51 -10.64 -12.89 -17.26
CA THR A 51 -11.77 -11.94 -17.26
C THR A 51 -12.22 -11.59 -18.67
N PRO A 52 -13.47 -11.12 -18.87
CA PRO A 52 -13.92 -10.59 -20.15
C PRO A 52 -13.48 -9.13 -20.38
N GLU A 53 -12.93 -8.47 -19.36
CA GLU A 53 -12.49 -7.08 -19.46
C GLU A 53 -11.23 -6.95 -20.34
N THR A 54 -11.16 -5.85 -21.08
CA THR A 54 -10.03 -5.51 -21.95
C THR A 54 -8.99 -4.64 -21.24
N HIS A 55 -8.98 -4.68 -19.92
CA HIS A 55 -8.03 -3.95 -19.09
C HIS A 55 -7.77 -4.67 -17.77
N ARG A 56 -6.64 -4.35 -17.15
CA ARG A 56 -6.30 -4.75 -15.78
C ARG A 56 -5.61 -3.59 -15.09
N SER A 57 -6.09 -3.26 -13.89
CA SER A 57 -5.49 -2.23 -13.04
C SER A 57 -5.03 -2.85 -11.74
N GLU A 58 -3.81 -2.51 -11.30
CA GLU A 58 -3.27 -2.93 -10.01
C GLU A 58 -2.59 -1.76 -9.30
N GLU A 59 -2.67 -1.73 -7.97
CA GLU A 59 -1.90 -0.80 -7.15
C GLU A 59 -0.54 -1.43 -6.81
N VAL A 60 0.51 -0.97 -7.48
CA VAL A 60 1.87 -1.52 -7.34
C VAL A 60 2.93 -0.42 -7.25
N PRO A 61 3.89 -0.46 -6.31
CA PRO A 61 4.93 0.56 -6.22
C PRO A 61 5.83 0.50 -7.45
N LEU A 62 6.00 1.63 -8.16
CA LEU A 62 6.81 1.75 -9.37
C LEU A 62 8.32 1.85 -9.08
N ASN A 63 8.83 1.04 -8.16
CA ASN A 63 10.24 0.98 -7.81
C ASN A 63 11.04 0.04 -8.73
N GLU A 64 10.36 -0.95 -9.32
CA GLU A 64 10.94 -1.99 -10.17
C GLU A 64 10.18 -2.12 -11.49
N ARG A 65 10.76 -2.86 -12.44
CA ARG A 65 10.11 -3.14 -13.72
C ARG A 65 9.00 -4.16 -13.53
N ILE A 66 7.80 -3.85 -14.03
CA ILE A 66 6.61 -4.71 -13.91
C ILE A 66 6.14 -5.06 -15.32
N CYS A 67 5.90 -6.34 -15.59
CA CYS A 67 5.47 -6.84 -16.89
C CYS A 67 4.18 -7.64 -16.77
N LEU A 68 3.17 -7.30 -17.57
CA LEU A 68 1.95 -8.07 -17.69
C LEU A 68 1.97 -8.84 -19.01
N GLN A 69 1.63 -10.13 -18.94
CA GLN A 69 1.41 -10.99 -20.10
C GLN A 69 -0.08 -11.26 -20.25
N VAL A 70 -0.60 -11.14 -21.47
CA VAL A 70 -2.02 -11.30 -21.78
C VAL A 70 -2.21 -12.20 -23.01
N GLY A 71 -3.14 -13.14 -22.92
CA GLY A 71 -3.62 -13.93 -24.05
C GLY A 71 -5.13 -14.10 -24.02
N SER A 72 -5.73 -14.32 -25.18
CA SER A 72 -7.17 -14.56 -25.32
C SER A 72 -7.50 -16.05 -25.36
N GLN A 73 -8.66 -16.42 -24.85
CA GLN A 73 -9.23 -17.78 -24.83
C GLN A 73 -10.76 -17.71 -24.94
N CYS A 74 -11.42 -18.84 -25.24
CA CYS A 74 -12.87 -18.88 -25.49
C CYS A 74 -13.70 -19.33 -24.28
N SER A 75 -13.06 -19.61 -23.15
CA SER A 75 -13.73 -20.03 -21.93
C SER A 75 -13.00 -19.52 -20.70
N THR A 76 -13.58 -19.75 -19.52
CA THR A 76 -12.94 -19.49 -18.23
C THR A 76 -12.05 -20.65 -17.76
N ASN A 77 -11.85 -21.67 -18.60
CA ASN A 77 -11.09 -22.87 -18.20
C ASN A 77 -9.59 -22.57 -18.21
N GLU A 78 -8.94 -22.69 -17.06
CA GLU A 78 -7.49 -22.51 -16.92
C GLU A 78 -6.66 -23.55 -17.69
N SER A 79 -7.24 -24.71 -17.99
CA SER A 79 -6.58 -25.76 -18.77
C SER A 79 -6.61 -25.48 -20.27
N GLU A 80 -7.43 -24.53 -20.72
CA GLU A 80 -7.42 -24.08 -22.11
C GLU A 80 -6.11 -23.36 -22.40
N LYS A 81 -5.46 -23.73 -23.51
CA LYS A 81 -4.25 -23.03 -23.94
C LYS A 81 -4.67 -21.71 -24.58
N PRO A 82 -4.24 -20.56 -24.05
CA PRO A 82 -4.59 -19.27 -24.63
C PRO A 82 -3.89 -19.08 -25.99
N SER A 83 -4.25 -17.99 -26.66
CA SER A 83 -3.47 -17.43 -27.76
C SER A 83 -2.00 -17.23 -27.38
N ILE A 84 -1.19 -16.85 -28.37
CA ILE A 84 0.15 -16.31 -28.09
C ILE A 84 0.01 -15.16 -27.08
N LEU A 85 0.82 -15.23 -26.02
CA LEU A 85 0.87 -14.21 -24.98
C LEU A 85 1.60 -12.98 -25.50
N VAL A 86 0.98 -11.82 -25.32
CA VAL A 86 1.60 -10.51 -25.60
C VAL A 86 2.04 -9.91 -24.27
N GLU A 87 3.26 -9.39 -24.23
CA GLU A 87 3.84 -8.80 -23.03
C GLU A 87 3.94 -7.27 -23.16
N LYS A 88 3.60 -6.56 -22.08
CA LYS A 88 3.90 -5.14 -21.94
C LYS A 88 4.40 -4.82 -20.54
N CYS A 89 5.53 -4.13 -20.50
CA CYS A 89 6.16 -3.73 -19.25
C CYS A 89 6.10 -2.23 -19.03
N ILE A 90 6.10 -1.85 -17.75
CA ILE A 90 6.41 -0.51 -17.27
C ILE A 90 7.73 -0.57 -16.51
N SER A 91 8.60 0.39 -16.77
CA SER A 91 9.85 0.57 -16.04
C SER A 91 9.69 1.68 -15.00
N PRO A 92 10.44 1.61 -13.88
CA PRO A 92 10.47 2.68 -12.90
C PRO A 92 10.94 3.99 -13.57
N PRO A 93 10.57 5.17 -13.02
CA PRO A 93 11.02 6.44 -13.57
C PRO A 93 12.55 6.53 -13.63
N GLU A 94 13.04 7.33 -14.58
CA GLU A 94 14.48 7.55 -14.75
C GLU A 94 15.09 8.23 -13.51
N GLY A 95 16.39 8.01 -13.33
CA GLY A 95 17.16 8.51 -12.20
C GLY A 95 18.15 7.45 -11.71
N ASP A 96 19.20 7.91 -11.05
CA ASP A 96 20.20 7.01 -10.47
C ASP A 96 19.54 6.12 -9.39
N PRO A 97 19.57 4.78 -9.51
CA PRO A 97 19.06 3.89 -8.48
C PRO A 97 19.60 4.18 -7.07
N GLU A 98 20.85 4.62 -6.94
CA GLU A 98 21.47 4.92 -5.64
C GLU A 98 21.05 6.29 -5.06
N SER A 99 20.37 7.12 -5.84
CA SER A 99 19.80 8.39 -5.39
C SER A 99 18.38 8.26 -4.80
N ALA A 100 17.73 7.11 -5.02
CA ALA A 100 16.41 6.84 -4.44
C ALA A 100 16.49 6.86 -2.91
N VAL A 101 15.48 7.43 -2.26
CA VAL A 101 15.38 7.41 -0.80
C VAL A 101 15.26 5.97 -0.29
N THR A 102 15.86 5.70 0.86
CA THR A 102 15.82 4.37 1.50
C THR A 102 14.97 4.42 2.76
N GLU A 103 14.54 3.25 3.23
CA GLU A 103 13.77 3.12 4.49
C GLU A 103 12.49 3.99 4.52
N LEU A 104 11.84 4.17 3.36
CA LEU A 104 10.58 4.89 3.27
C LEU A 104 9.48 4.10 3.99
N GLN A 105 9.08 4.60 5.15
CA GLN A 105 8.03 4.05 5.98
C GLN A 105 6.97 5.10 6.25
N CYS A 106 5.70 4.69 6.29
CA CYS A 106 4.59 5.54 6.72
C CYS A 106 3.75 4.85 7.78
N VAL A 107 3.29 5.62 8.77
CA VAL A 107 2.47 5.14 9.89
C VAL A 107 1.28 6.08 10.08
N TRP A 108 0.08 5.50 10.15
CA TRP A 108 -1.16 6.21 10.41
C TRP A 108 -1.38 6.35 11.91
N HIS A 109 -1.09 7.53 12.43
CA HIS A 109 -1.18 7.83 13.86
C HIS A 109 -2.62 8.10 14.27
N ASN A 110 -3.11 7.26 15.18
CA ASN A 110 -4.42 7.34 15.84
C ASN A 110 -5.60 7.55 14.87
N LEU A 111 -5.49 7.10 13.61
CA LEU A 111 -6.45 7.37 12.53
C LEU A 111 -6.73 8.88 12.28
N ARG A 112 -5.73 9.74 12.53
CA ARG A 112 -5.83 11.22 12.44
C ARG A 112 -4.88 11.83 11.43
N TYR A 113 -3.63 11.37 11.39
CA TYR A 113 -2.61 11.88 10.48
C TYR A 113 -1.65 10.76 10.11
N MET A 114 -1.13 10.82 8.89
CA MET A 114 -0.07 9.93 8.43
C MET A 114 1.27 10.63 8.65
N LYS A 115 2.25 9.91 9.17
CA LYS A 115 3.65 10.35 9.24
C LYS A 115 4.49 9.41 8.40
N CYS A 116 5.21 9.95 7.44
CA CYS A 116 6.17 9.22 6.63
C CYS A 116 7.58 9.67 6.98
N THR A 117 8.52 8.72 7.01
CA THR A 117 9.94 8.91 7.30
C THR A 117 10.77 8.17 6.27
N TRP A 118 11.93 8.72 5.90
CA TRP A 118 12.88 8.09 4.99
C TRP A 118 14.31 8.59 5.25
N LEU A 119 15.28 7.85 4.75
CA LEU A 119 16.69 8.25 4.68
C LEU A 119 17.04 8.76 3.26
N PRO A 120 17.99 9.71 3.14
CA PRO A 120 18.57 10.07 1.85
C PRO A 120 19.15 8.87 1.11
N GLY A 121 19.08 8.87 -0.22
CA GLY A 121 19.78 7.88 -1.04
C GLY A 121 21.30 8.01 -0.90
N ARG A 122 22.05 6.93 -1.14
CA ARG A 122 23.52 6.91 -1.02
C ARG A 122 24.21 7.90 -1.94
N ASN A 123 23.73 8.04 -3.17
CA ASN A 123 24.26 8.98 -4.15
C ASN A 123 23.39 10.24 -4.26
N THR A 124 23.16 10.90 -3.13
CA THR A 124 22.31 12.10 -3.07
C THR A 124 23.06 13.25 -2.42
N SER A 125 22.90 14.46 -2.96
CA SER A 125 23.50 15.66 -2.35
C SER A 125 22.92 15.90 -0.95
N PRO A 126 23.73 16.31 0.05
CA PRO A 126 23.24 16.70 1.38
C PRO A 126 22.20 17.83 1.35
N ASP A 127 22.23 18.65 0.29
CA ASP A 127 21.34 19.81 0.07
C ASP A 127 20.09 19.45 -0.75
N THR A 128 19.82 18.17 -0.96
CA THR A 128 18.67 17.73 -1.76
C THR A 128 17.37 18.06 -1.04
N ASN A 129 16.53 18.85 -1.71
CA ASN A 129 15.20 19.21 -1.24
C ASN A 129 14.19 18.18 -1.73
N TYR A 130 13.79 17.29 -0.82
CA TYR A 130 12.77 16.28 -1.06
C TYR A 130 11.38 16.87 -1.04
N THR A 131 10.46 16.19 -1.71
CA THR A 131 9.02 16.46 -1.67
C THR A 131 8.28 15.14 -1.70
N LEU A 132 7.30 15.02 -0.80
CA LEU A 132 6.42 13.86 -0.70
C LEU A 132 5.07 14.21 -1.31
N TYR A 133 4.58 13.33 -2.19
CA TYR A 133 3.24 13.34 -2.74
C TYR A 133 2.46 12.15 -2.21
N TYR A 134 1.16 12.31 -2.02
CA TYR A 134 0.28 11.25 -1.58
C TYR A 134 -1.07 11.29 -2.31
N TRP A 135 -1.69 10.12 -2.41
CA TRP A 135 -3.02 9.94 -2.97
C TRP A 135 -3.77 8.81 -2.26
N HIS A 136 -5.09 8.92 -2.15
CA HIS A 136 -5.98 7.83 -1.75
C HIS A 136 -7.35 8.04 -2.40
N SER A 137 -8.20 7.02 -2.44
CA SER A 137 -9.46 7.02 -3.20
C SER A 137 -10.42 8.18 -2.90
N SER A 138 -10.45 8.66 -1.66
CA SER A 138 -11.28 9.82 -1.28
C SER A 138 -10.66 11.18 -1.62
N LEU A 139 -9.45 11.22 -2.18
CA LEU A 139 -8.88 12.41 -2.82
C LEU A 139 -9.20 12.42 -4.31
N GLY A 140 -9.77 13.52 -4.79
CA GLY A 140 -9.97 13.74 -6.23
C GLY A 140 -8.69 14.11 -6.99
N GLN A 141 -7.56 14.32 -6.29
CA GLN A 141 -6.29 14.74 -6.88
C GLN A 141 -5.10 14.32 -6.01
N ILE A 142 -3.90 14.31 -6.59
CA ILE A 142 -2.64 14.10 -5.88
C ILE A 142 -2.34 15.34 -5.04
N LEU A 143 -1.97 15.14 -3.78
CA LEU A 143 -1.61 16.23 -2.88
C LEU A 143 -0.13 16.15 -2.50
N GLN A 144 0.47 17.32 -2.27
CA GLN A 144 1.81 17.47 -1.76
C GLN A 144 1.78 17.62 -0.25
N CYS A 145 2.67 16.94 0.46
CA CYS A 145 2.85 17.13 1.89
C CYS A 145 3.73 18.38 2.15
N GLU A 146 3.17 19.36 2.86
CA GLU A 146 3.79 20.69 3.05
C GLU A 146 4.79 20.73 4.21
N ASN A 147 4.59 19.89 5.23
CA ASN A 147 5.36 19.94 6.48
C ASN A 147 6.50 18.92 6.49
N ILE A 148 7.55 19.20 5.73
CA ILE A 148 8.78 18.40 5.72
C ILE A 148 9.75 18.90 6.80
N TYR A 149 10.26 17.99 7.63
CA TYR A 149 11.21 18.30 8.70
C TYR A 149 12.23 17.17 8.86
N ARG A 150 13.32 17.44 9.59
CA ARG A 150 14.32 16.42 9.96
C ARG A 150 14.02 15.87 11.35
N GLU A 151 14.18 14.56 11.50
CA GLU A 151 14.06 13.83 12.76
C GLU A 151 15.28 12.91 12.86
N ASP A 152 16.29 13.36 13.62
CA ASP A 152 17.63 12.76 13.67
C ASP A 152 18.25 12.63 12.27
N GLN A 153 18.49 11.41 11.81
CA GLN A 153 19.04 11.11 10.48
C GLN A 153 17.94 11.00 9.40
N HIS A 154 16.67 10.90 9.82
CA HIS A 154 15.54 10.77 8.92
C HIS A 154 15.01 12.12 8.49
N ILE A 155 14.40 12.11 7.31
CA ILE A 155 13.54 13.18 6.82
C ILE A 155 12.11 12.67 6.97
N ALA A 156 11.23 13.53 7.45
CA ALA A 156 9.86 13.21 7.74
C ALA A 156 8.89 14.19 7.10
N CYS A 157 7.71 13.70 6.77
CA CYS A 157 6.57 14.55 6.43
C CYS A 157 5.29 14.01 7.08
N SER A 158 4.45 14.92 7.57
CA SER A 158 3.17 14.57 8.19
C SER A 158 2.01 15.31 7.53
N PHE A 159 0.93 14.58 7.23
CA PHE A 159 -0.29 15.15 6.64
C PHE A 159 -1.55 14.60 7.31
N ALA A 160 -2.61 15.41 7.34
CA ALA A 160 -3.89 15.01 7.91
C ALA A 160 -4.51 13.86 7.11
N LEU A 161 -4.98 12.84 7.82
CA LEU A 161 -5.63 11.67 7.24
C LEU A 161 -6.64 11.16 8.25
N THR A 162 -7.88 11.64 8.15
CA THR A 162 -8.95 11.28 9.08
C THR A 162 -9.86 10.25 8.45
N LYS A 163 -10.17 9.17 9.17
CA LYS A 163 -11.17 8.19 8.72
C LYS A 163 -12.55 8.85 8.70
N VAL A 164 -13.13 9.06 7.52
CA VAL A 164 -14.52 9.52 7.39
C VAL A 164 -15.43 8.33 7.69
N LYS A 165 -16.43 8.52 8.57
CA LYS A 165 -17.26 7.44 9.14
C LYS A 165 -18.05 6.63 8.09
N ASP A 166 -18.28 7.20 6.91
CA ASP A 166 -19.08 6.59 5.83
C ASP A 166 -18.28 6.39 4.53
N SER A 167 -16.98 6.67 4.52
CA SER A 167 -16.13 6.30 3.39
C SER A 167 -15.69 4.85 3.55
N ASN A 168 -15.90 4.02 2.52
CA ASN A 168 -15.14 2.78 2.35
C ASN A 168 -13.66 3.15 2.21
N PHE A 169 -13.00 3.38 3.34
CA PHE A 169 -11.55 3.59 3.44
C PHE A 169 -10.82 2.23 3.34
N ASP A 170 -11.35 1.34 2.50
CA ASP A 170 -10.75 0.06 2.13
C ASP A 170 -9.63 0.24 1.09
N SER A 171 -9.30 1.49 0.73
CA SER A 171 -8.18 1.81 -0.14
C SER A 171 -6.87 1.97 0.62
N SER A 172 -5.77 1.64 -0.06
CA SER A 172 -4.43 2.01 0.36
C SER A 172 -4.20 3.53 0.23
N VAL A 173 -3.12 4.02 0.83
CA VAL A 173 -2.56 5.35 0.56
C VAL A 173 -1.31 5.17 -0.28
N GLN A 174 -1.30 5.77 -1.47
CA GLN A 174 -0.16 5.79 -2.36
C GLN A 174 0.76 6.96 -1.98
N ILE A 175 2.06 6.71 -1.94
CA ILE A 175 3.10 7.66 -1.54
C ILE A 175 4.18 7.69 -2.60
N MET A 176 4.66 8.88 -2.96
CA MET A 176 5.82 9.09 -3.81
C MET A 176 6.74 10.13 -3.19
N VAL A 177 8.03 9.82 -3.06
CA VAL A 177 9.07 10.77 -2.66
C VAL A 177 9.98 11.03 -3.85
N LYS A 178 10.14 12.30 -4.21
CA LYS A 178 11.08 12.77 -5.24
C LYS A 178 11.77 14.04 -4.79
N ASP A 179 12.75 14.50 -5.55
CA ASP A 179 13.31 15.84 -5.37
C ASP A 179 12.60 16.86 -6.26
N ASN A 180 12.79 18.14 -5.93
CA ASN A 180 12.25 19.24 -6.73
C ASN A 180 12.99 19.44 -8.05
N ALA A 181 14.25 19.04 -8.14
CA ALA A 181 15.08 19.22 -9.33
C ALA A 181 14.98 18.06 -10.33
N GLY A 182 14.29 16.96 -9.97
CA GLY A 182 14.17 15.77 -10.82
C GLY A 182 15.49 15.03 -11.03
N LYS A 183 16.43 15.14 -10.08
CA LYS A 183 17.75 14.52 -10.14
C LYS A 183 17.79 13.16 -9.48
N ILE A 184 16.90 12.92 -8.50
CA ILE A 184 16.85 11.63 -7.82
C ILE A 184 15.84 10.73 -8.50
N ARG A 185 16.06 9.42 -8.39
CA ARG A 185 15.05 8.44 -8.74
C ARG A 185 13.89 8.51 -7.71
N PRO A 186 12.64 8.73 -8.16
CA PRO A 186 11.49 8.71 -7.27
C PRO A 186 11.31 7.34 -6.60
N ALA A 187 10.96 7.36 -5.32
CA ALA A 187 10.61 6.16 -4.57
C ALA A 187 9.11 6.14 -4.28
N PHE A 188 8.51 4.96 -4.40
CA PHE A 188 7.08 4.74 -4.22
C PHE A 188 6.82 3.81 -3.04
N SER A 189 5.71 4.04 -2.34
CA SER A 189 5.22 3.14 -1.30
C SER A 189 3.70 3.11 -1.33
N ILE A 190 3.13 1.96 -0.98
CA ILE A 190 1.68 1.77 -0.86
C ILE A 190 1.42 1.32 0.57
N VAL A 191 0.58 2.07 1.27
CA VAL A 191 0.32 1.88 2.69
C VAL A 191 -1.12 1.40 2.85
N PRO A 192 -1.35 0.11 3.13
CA PRO A 192 -2.68 -0.37 3.44
C PRO A 192 -3.23 0.34 4.69
N SER A 193 -4.47 0.82 4.59
CA SER A 193 -5.14 1.54 5.67
C SER A 193 -5.36 0.70 6.95
N SER A 194 -5.25 -0.62 6.84
CA SER A 194 -5.51 -1.58 7.92
C SER A 194 -4.27 -2.09 8.67
N SER A 195 -3.06 -1.99 8.10
CA SER A 195 -1.87 -2.66 8.67
C SER A 195 -0.86 -1.71 9.33
N HIS A 196 -0.83 -0.43 8.95
CA HIS A 196 0.17 0.53 9.44
C HIS A 196 -0.43 1.58 10.38
N VAL A 197 -1.20 1.15 11.38
CA VAL A 197 -1.87 2.04 12.32
C VAL A 197 -1.17 2.02 13.67
N LYS A 198 -0.86 3.21 14.21
CA LYS A 198 -0.32 3.37 15.57
C LYS A 198 -1.35 4.09 16.45
N PRO A 199 -2.12 3.37 17.29
CA PRO A 199 -3.01 4.01 18.26
C PRO A 199 -2.25 4.90 19.24
N ASP A 200 -2.94 5.89 19.80
CA ASP A 200 -2.43 6.59 20.98
C ASP A 200 -2.39 5.63 22.20
N PRO A 201 -1.58 5.90 23.23
CA PRO A 201 -1.59 5.09 24.44
C PRO A 201 -2.96 5.14 25.15
N PRO A 202 -3.42 4.03 25.75
CA PRO A 202 -4.60 4.07 26.62
C PRO A 202 -4.29 4.83 27.91
N HIS A 203 -5.31 5.40 28.54
CA HIS A 203 -5.16 6.13 29.80
C HIS A 203 -5.78 5.34 30.96
N ILE A 204 -4.96 4.94 31.93
CA ILE A 204 -5.43 4.30 33.17
C ILE A 204 -6.36 5.28 33.90
N LYS A 205 -7.53 4.80 34.30
CA LYS A 205 -8.59 5.56 34.97
C LYS A 205 -8.66 5.27 36.46
N SER A 206 -8.56 4.02 36.84
CA SER A 206 -8.61 3.61 38.23
C SER A 206 -7.85 2.31 38.44
N LEU A 207 -7.35 2.15 39.67
CA LEU A 207 -6.74 0.95 40.19
C LEU A 207 -7.43 0.66 41.52
N SER A 208 -7.88 -0.57 41.73
CA SER A 208 -8.50 -0.96 42.99
C SER A 208 -8.12 -2.37 43.38
N PHE A 209 -7.77 -2.55 44.64
CA PHE A 209 -7.55 -3.87 45.23
C PHE A 209 -8.82 -4.34 45.94
N GLN A 210 -9.28 -5.53 45.59
CA GLN A 210 -10.41 -6.18 46.26
C GLN A 210 -10.09 -7.66 46.44
N ASN A 211 -10.16 -8.14 47.68
CA ASN A 211 -9.95 -9.56 48.02
C ASN A 211 -8.63 -10.17 47.51
N GLY A 212 -7.56 -9.37 47.41
CA GLY A 212 -6.25 -9.81 46.90
C GLY A 212 -6.07 -9.65 45.39
N ASP A 213 -7.12 -9.31 44.65
CA ASP A 213 -7.06 -9.07 43.22
C ASP A 213 -6.87 -7.58 42.91
N LEU A 214 -6.05 -7.28 41.90
CA LEU A 214 -5.87 -5.95 41.33
C LEU A 214 -6.78 -5.75 40.12
N TYR A 215 -7.73 -4.84 40.24
CA TYR A 215 -8.59 -4.41 39.13
C TYR A 215 -8.00 -3.15 38.49
N VAL A 216 -7.78 -3.22 37.18
CA VAL A 216 -7.22 -2.13 36.37
C VAL A 216 -8.26 -1.68 35.36
N GLN A 217 -8.68 -0.42 35.42
CA GLN A 217 -9.58 0.18 34.44
C GLN A 217 -8.82 1.23 33.62
N TRP A 218 -8.96 1.18 32.29
CA TRP A 218 -8.39 2.18 31.39
C TRP A 218 -9.41 2.69 30.38
N LYS A 219 -9.09 3.82 29.75
CA LYS A 219 -9.84 4.40 28.64
C LYS A 219 -9.05 4.20 27.36
N ASN A 220 -9.72 3.64 26.36
CA ASN A 220 -9.16 3.43 25.03
C ASN A 220 -8.95 4.74 24.26
N PRO A 221 -8.05 4.72 23.25
CA PRO A 221 -7.91 5.82 22.31
C PRO A 221 -9.23 6.08 21.57
N GLN A 222 -9.55 7.35 21.32
CA GLN A 222 -10.88 7.80 20.89
C GLN A 222 -11.38 7.13 19.59
N ASN A 223 -10.47 6.80 18.69
CA ASN A 223 -10.81 6.36 17.34
C ASN A 223 -10.89 4.83 17.19
N PHE A 224 -10.85 4.08 18.30
CA PHE A 224 -10.75 2.62 18.27
C PHE A 224 -11.82 1.96 19.13
N TYR A 225 -12.46 0.94 18.56
CA TYR A 225 -13.33 0.04 19.32
C TYR A 225 -12.49 -0.97 20.11
N SER A 226 -12.96 -1.34 21.31
CA SER A 226 -12.23 -2.27 22.18
C SER A 226 -11.94 -3.63 21.52
N ARG A 227 -12.85 -4.09 20.65
CA ARG A 227 -12.73 -5.34 19.87
C ARG A 227 -11.65 -5.29 18.76
N CYS A 228 -11.10 -4.11 18.48
CA CYS A 228 -10.06 -3.89 17.47
C CYS A 228 -8.67 -3.71 18.10
N LEU A 229 -8.58 -3.82 19.43
CA LEU A 229 -7.36 -3.59 20.18
C LEU A 229 -6.98 -4.83 20.98
N SER A 230 -5.69 -5.14 20.99
CA SER A 230 -5.06 -6.03 21.95
C SER A 230 -4.26 -5.18 22.93
N TYR A 231 -4.23 -5.57 24.20
CA TYR A 231 -3.60 -4.81 25.26
C TYR A 231 -2.49 -5.63 25.91
N GLN A 232 -1.46 -4.92 26.34
CA GLN A 232 -0.41 -5.42 27.21
C GLN A 232 -0.49 -4.61 28.51
N VAL A 233 -0.63 -5.29 29.64
CA VAL A 233 -0.67 -4.70 30.98
C VAL A 233 0.61 -5.10 31.70
N GLU A 234 1.44 -4.12 32.03
CA GLU A 234 2.69 -4.30 32.74
C GLU A 234 2.51 -3.94 34.23
N VAL A 235 2.88 -4.85 35.12
CA VAL A 235 2.78 -4.68 36.56
C VAL A 235 4.17 -4.84 37.18
N ASN A 236 4.66 -3.77 37.81
CA ASN A 236 5.97 -3.72 38.45
C ASN A 236 5.82 -3.68 39.98
N ASN A 237 6.31 -4.71 40.68
CA ASN A 237 6.35 -4.74 42.13
C ASN A 237 7.77 -4.45 42.63
N THR A 238 7.98 -3.27 43.20
CA THR A 238 9.30 -2.81 43.65
C THR A 238 9.78 -3.54 44.91
N GLN A 239 8.88 -4.00 45.78
CA GLN A 239 9.24 -4.68 47.03
C GLN A 239 9.63 -6.13 46.77
N ALA A 240 8.83 -6.85 45.98
CA ALA A 240 9.11 -8.22 45.58
C ALA A 240 10.13 -8.31 44.42
N LYS A 241 10.47 -7.17 43.81
CA LYS A 241 11.30 -7.07 42.60
C LYS A 241 10.79 -7.95 41.45
N THR A 242 9.47 -8.01 41.28
CA THR A 242 8.84 -8.75 40.18
C THR A 242 8.36 -7.81 39.08
N HIS A 243 8.36 -8.33 37.86
CA HIS A 243 7.92 -7.66 36.65
C HIS A 243 7.03 -8.64 35.88
N ASP A 244 5.74 -8.34 35.84
CA ASP A 244 4.72 -9.24 35.31
C ASP A 244 4.04 -8.57 34.10
N ILE A 245 3.88 -9.32 33.01
CA ILE A 245 3.24 -8.84 31.77
C ILE A 245 2.02 -9.70 31.49
N PHE A 246 0.87 -9.06 31.34
CA PHE A 246 -0.40 -9.70 31.02
C PHE A 246 -0.87 -9.24 29.63
N TYR A 247 -1.42 -10.17 28.86
CA TYR A 247 -2.01 -9.86 27.54
C TYR A 247 -3.52 -10.01 27.61
N VAL A 248 -4.24 -9.00 27.12
CA VAL A 248 -5.70 -8.97 27.11
C VAL A 248 -6.18 -8.75 25.69
N SER A 249 -7.12 -9.58 25.25
CA SER A 249 -7.81 -9.43 23.97
C SER A 249 -9.29 -9.71 24.17
N PHE A 250 -10.15 -8.90 23.56
CA PHE A 250 -11.59 -9.16 23.56
C PHE A 250 -11.92 -9.98 22.31
N SER A 251 -12.35 -11.22 22.48
CA SER A 251 -12.88 -12.04 21.38
C SER A 251 -14.20 -11.45 20.87
N ARG A 252 -14.48 -11.67 19.58
CA ARG A 252 -15.77 -11.34 18.97
C ARG A 252 -16.89 -12.19 19.56
#